data_AF-A0A976PII4-F1
#
_entry.id   AF-A0A976PII4-F1
#
_cell.length_a   1.000
_cell.length_b   1.000
_cell.length_c   1.000
_cell.angle_alpha   90.00
_cell.angle_beta   90.00
_cell.angle_gamma   90.00
#
_symmetry.space_group_name_H-M   'P 1'
#
loop_
_entity.id
_entity.type
_entity.pdbx_description
1 polymer ?
#
loop_
_entity_poly.entity_id
_entity_poly.type
_entity_poly.pdbx_seq_one_letter_code
_entity_poly.pdbx_strand_id
1 'polypeptide(L)' 'MSQQPKDTSSETNQPPDFHGAAVIDEDGNEIPITEDMVQEAFEELEDEQSETSSDKQPK' A
#
# COMPACT_ATOMS: atom_id res chain seq x y z
N MET A 1 29.17 29.88 -14.95
CA MET A 1 28.72 29.99 -13.55
C MET A 1 27.48 29.13 -13.41
N SER A 2 27.69 27.86 -13.06
CA SER A 2 26.62 27.00 -12.56
C SER A 2 26.14 27.58 -11.24
N GLN A 3 24.82 27.67 -11.02
CA GLN A 3 24.09 27.15 -9.87
C GLN A 3 22.59 27.40 -10.14
N GLN A 4 21.85 26.32 -10.43
CA GLN A 4 20.39 26.33 -10.35
C GLN A 4 19.99 26.58 -8.89
N PRO A 5 19.02 27.45 -8.61
CA PRO A 5 18.49 27.61 -7.26
C PRO A 5 17.61 26.39 -6.92
N LYS A 6 18.22 25.51 -6.11
CA LYS A 6 17.69 24.85 -4.92
C LYS A 6 16.17 24.77 -4.82
N ASP A 7 15.67 23.53 -4.82
CA ASP A 7 14.32 23.11 -4.46
C ASP A 7 13.81 23.92 -3.28
N THR A 8 12.95 24.88 -3.60
CA THR A 8 12.17 25.57 -2.60
C THR A 8 11.05 24.62 -2.23
N SER A 9 11.18 24.07 -1.03
CA SER A 9 10.13 23.41 -0.26
C SER A 9 8.92 24.35 -0.15
N SER A 10 8.14 24.46 -1.22
CA SER A 10 6.81 25.03 -1.18
C SER A 10 5.89 23.89 -0.77
N GLU A 11 5.49 23.95 0.49
CA GLU A 11 4.36 23.28 1.10
C GLU A 11 3.14 23.51 0.19
N THR A 12 3.00 22.69 -0.83
CA THR A 12 1.90 22.76 -1.77
C THR A 12 1.00 21.61 -1.39
N ASN A 13 -0.21 21.99 -1.00
CA ASN A 13 -1.38 21.17 -0.75
C ASN A 13 -1.80 20.48 -2.08
N GLN A 14 -0.87 19.78 -2.72
CA GLN A 14 -1.11 19.00 -3.93
C GLN A 14 -1.56 17.62 -3.49
N PRO A 15 -2.59 17.07 -4.15
CA PRO A 15 -2.97 15.70 -3.91
C PRO A 15 -1.77 14.77 -4.16
N PRO A 16 -1.62 13.70 -3.38
CA PRO A 16 -0.55 12.73 -3.58
C PRO A 16 -0.58 12.19 -5.01
N ASP A 17 0.58 12.16 -5.68
CA ASP A 17 0.73 11.58 -7.01
C ASP A 17 0.91 10.07 -6.87
N PHE A 18 -0.12 9.32 -7.23
CA PHE A 18 -0.16 7.87 -7.07
C PHE A 18 0.68 7.13 -8.11
N HIS A 19 1.08 7.75 -9.23
CA HIS A 19 1.77 7.06 -10.33
C HIS A 19 1.10 5.74 -10.77
N GLY A 20 -0.21 5.58 -10.55
CA GLY A 20 -0.97 4.34 -10.80
C GLY A 20 -0.82 3.24 -9.73
N ALA A 21 -0.23 3.54 -8.58
CA ALA A 21 -0.07 2.64 -7.43
C ALA A 21 -0.99 3.08 -6.27
N ALA A 22 -2.30 2.96 -6.49
CA ALA A 22 -3.37 3.24 -5.52
C ALA A 22 -4.38 2.09 -5.51
N VAL A 23 -5.12 1.95 -4.41
CA VAL A 23 -6.32 1.10 -4.38
C VAL A 23 -7.50 1.91 -4.91
N ILE A 24 -8.44 1.26 -5.57
CA ILE A 24 -9.67 1.89 -6.06
C ILE A 24 -10.80 1.51 -5.11
N ASP A 25 -11.50 2.50 -4.55
CA ASP A 25 -12.68 2.27 -3.70
C ASP A 25 -13.96 2.02 -4.53
N GLU A 26 -15.07 1.74 -3.84
CA GLU A 26 -16.37 1.42 -4.48
C GLU A 26 -16.94 2.59 -5.28
N ASP A 27 -16.58 3.83 -4.92
CA ASP A 27 -16.98 5.05 -5.60
C ASP A 27 -16.05 5.38 -6.80
N GLY A 28 -14.98 4.60 -6.98
CA GLY A 28 -14.00 4.75 -8.06
C GLY A 28 -12.89 5.75 -7.76
N ASN A 29 -12.69 6.15 -6.50
CA ASN A 29 -11.59 7.04 -6.11
C ASN A 29 -10.30 6.27 -5.89
N GLU A 30 -9.18 6.88 -6.24
CA GLU A 30 -7.84 6.39 -5.91
C GLU A 30 -7.49 6.74 -4.46
N ILE A 31 -7.27 5.71 -3.64
CA ILE A 31 -6.79 5.84 -2.26
C ILE A 31 -5.31 5.42 -2.16
N PRO A 32 -4.47 6.19 -1.44
CA PRO A 32 -3.07 5.81 -1.23
C PRO A 32 -2.96 4.43 -0.58
N ILE A 33 -2.04 3.59 -1.06
CA ILE A 33 -1.65 2.38 -0.34
C ILE A 33 -0.93 2.81 0.93
N THR A 34 -1.45 2.43 2.09
CA THR A 34 -0.83 2.72 3.40
C THR A 34 -0.16 1.46 3.96
N GLU A 35 0.70 1.64 4.95
CA GLU A 35 1.34 0.52 5.67
C GLU A 35 0.29 -0.37 6.35
N ASP A 36 -0.73 0.23 6.98
CA ASP A 36 -1.79 -0.52 7.66
C ASP A 36 -2.50 -1.49 6.69
N MET A 37 -2.79 -1.04 5.46
CA MET A 37 -3.38 -1.90 4.42
C MET A 37 -2.45 -3.05 4.02
N VAL A 38 -1.14 -2.80 3.97
CA VAL A 38 -0.15 -3.84 3.66
C VAL A 38 -0.09 -4.86 4.79
N GLN A 39 -0.09 -4.41 6.04
CA GLN A 39 -0.06 -5.28 7.21
C GLN A 39 -1.32 -6.14 7.30
N GLU A 40 -2.51 -5.56 7.15
CA GLU A 40 -3.79 -6.27 7.12
C GLU A 40 -3.78 -7.37 6.05
N ALA A 41 -3.28 -7.05 4.83
CA ALA A 41 -3.18 -8.03 3.76
C ALA A 41 -2.24 -9.20 4.08
N PHE A 42 -1.13 -8.97 4.80
CA PHE A 42 -0.26 -10.06 5.25
C PHE A 42 -0.91 -10.93 6.32
N GLU A 43 -1.61 -10.32 7.27
CA GLU A 43 -2.33 -11.03 8.34
C GLU A 43 -3.42 -11.95 7.75
N GLU A 44 -4.20 -11.46 6.77
CA GLU A 44 -5.19 -12.28 6.06
C GLU A 44 -4.57 -13.48 5.35
N LEU A 45 -3.42 -13.28 4.69
CA LEU A 45 -2.71 -14.35 3.99
C LEU A 45 -2.17 -15.44 4.94
N GLU A 46 -1.72 -15.05 6.14
CA GLU A 46 -1.27 -15.99 7.17
C GLU A 46 -2.43 -16.84 7.69
N ASP A 47 -3.58 -16.22 7.94
CA ASP A 47 -4.80 -16.91 8.37
C ASP A 47 -5.30 -17.90 7.30
N GLU A 48 -5.33 -17.49 6.02
CA GLU A 48 -5.72 -18.37 4.90
C GLU A 48 -4.78 -19.57 4.71
N GLN A 49 -3.48 -19.39 4.93
CA GLN A 49 -2.52 -20.51 4.84
C GLN A 49 -2.59 -21.47 6.02
N SER A 50 -3.03 -21.00 7.19
CA SER A 50 -3.23 -21.86 8.35
C SER A 50 -4.41 -22.84 8.16
N GLU A 51 -5.47 -22.44 7.45
CA GLU A 51 -6.66 -23.26 7.19
C GLU A 51 -6.43 -24.34 6.11
N THR A 52 -5.44 -24.18 5.23
CA THR A 52 -5.10 -25.20 4.21
C THR A 52 -4.18 -26.31 4.71
N SER A 53 -3.68 -26.21 5.95
CA SER A 53 -2.77 -27.20 6.56
C SER A 53 -3.48 -28.32 7.34
N SER A 54 -4.73 -28.64 7.02
CA SER A 54 -5.45 -29.79 7.57
C SER A 54 -5.07 -31.14 6.90
N ASP A 55 -3.82 -31.36 6.49
CA ASP A 55 -3.29 -32.72 6.30
C ASP A 55 -2.83 -33.26 7.66
N LYS A 56 -3.82 -33.59 8.49
CA LYS A 56 -3.61 -34.31 9.75
C LYS A 56 -3.27 -35.76 9.39
N GLN A 57 -2.00 -36.05 9.08
CA GLN A 57 -1.56 -37.45 8.99
C GLN A 57 -1.72 -38.10 10.38
N PRO A 58 -2.55 -39.16 10.53
CA PRO A 58 -2.61 -39.93 11.76
C PRO A 58 -1.30 -40.71 11.95
N LYS A 59 -0.88 -40.81 13.21
CA LYS A 59 0.31 -41.54 13.67
C LYS A 59 0.37 -42.99 13.24
#